data_AF-A0A258KHL3-F1
#
_entry.id   AF-A0A258KHL3-F1
#
_cell.length_a   1.000
_cell.length_b   1.000
_cell.length_c   1.000
_cell.angle_alpha   90.00
_cell.angle_beta   90.00
_cell.angle_gamma   90.00
#
_symmetry.space_group_name_H-M   'P 1'
#
loop_
_entity.id
_entity.type
_entity.pdbx_description
1 polymer ?
#
loop_
_entity_poly.entity_id
_entity_poly.type
_entity_poly.pdbx_seq_one_letter_code
_entity_poly.pdbx_strand_id
1 'polypeptide(L)' 'LLRAMIRNTLTYGIAGRYKAAAQQWLEVESLAPMIADFGEFPDHETFMADLRATHGRKQGFRAELEALGGVF' A
#
# COMPACT_ATOMS: atom_id res chain seq x y z
N LEU A 1 9.89 -2.17 5.80
CA LEU A 1 8.87 -2.09 6.87
C LEU A 1 7.52 -1.57 6.37
N LEU A 2 7.47 -0.44 5.65
CA LEU A 2 6.23 0.16 5.12
C LEU A 2 5.32 -0.85 4.39
N ARG A 3 5.86 -1.57 3.39
CA ARG A 3 5.12 -2.61 2.63
C ARG A 3 4.47 -3.66 3.53
N ALA A 4 5.16 -4.09 4.60
CA ALA A 4 4.62 -5.07 5.54
C ALA A 4 3.49 -4.48 6.41
N MET A 5 3.60 -3.21 6.81
CA MET A 5 2.56 -2.53 7.60
C MET A 5 1.29 -2.28 6.79
N ILE A 6 1.43 -1.90 5.51
CA ILE A 6 0.31 -1.77 4.57
C ILE A 6 -0.39 -3.13 4.44
N ARG A 7 0.37 -4.18 4.12
CA ARG A 7 -0.18 -5.54 3.95
C ARG A 7 -0.90 -6.03 5.21
N ASN A 8 -0.30 -5.85 6.39
CA ASN A 8 -0.91 -6.22 7.67
C ASN A 8 -2.23 -5.48 7.90
N THR A 9 -2.21 -4.15 7.71
CA THR A 9 -3.39 -3.31 7.92
C THR A 9 -4.55 -3.72 7.01
N LEU A 10 -4.27 -4.01 5.72
CA LEU A 10 -5.29 -4.40 4.76
C LEU A 10 -5.78 -5.84 4.97
N THR A 11 -4.87 -6.76 5.30
CA THR A 11 -5.17 -8.18 5.57
C THR A 11 -6.12 -8.32 6.76
N TYR A 12 -5.81 -7.66 7.87
CA TYR A 12 -6.62 -7.75 9.10
C TYR A 12 -7.73 -6.69 9.17
N GLY A 13 -7.83 -5.79 8.19
CA GLY A 13 -8.86 -4.76 8.15
C GLY A 13 -8.83 -3.80 9.34
N ILE A 14 -7.64 -3.37 9.75
CA ILE A 14 -7.45 -2.52 10.93
C ILE A 14 -7.83 -1.07 10.59
N ALA A 15 -9.13 -0.75 10.65
CA ALA A 15 -9.68 0.52 10.19
C ALA A 15 -8.99 1.77 10.78
N GLY A 16 -8.65 1.75 12.09
CA GLY A 16 -7.95 2.85 12.75
C GLY A 16 -6.53 3.13 12.22
N ARG A 17 -5.99 2.26 11.34
CA ARG A 17 -4.68 2.41 10.70
C ARG A 17 -4.77 2.67 9.20
N TYR A 18 -5.96 2.80 8.61
CA TYR A 18 -6.09 3.03 7.17
C TYR A 18 -5.45 4.34 6.72
N LYS A 19 -5.64 5.43 7.47
CA LYS A 19 -4.97 6.71 7.21
C LYS A 19 -3.44 6.56 7.19
N ALA A 20 -2.88 5.88 8.19
CA ALA A 20 -1.44 5.63 8.25
C ALA A 20 -0.98 4.76 7.08
N ALA A 21 -1.70 3.68 6.76
CA ALA A 21 -1.38 2.82 5.63
C ALA A 21 -1.46 3.56 4.27
N ALA A 22 -2.37 4.52 4.13
CA ALA A 22 -2.49 5.35 2.94
C ALA A 22 -1.31 6.33 2.79
N GLN A 23 -0.82 6.90 3.89
CA GLN A 23 0.42 7.69 3.88
C GLN A 23 1.63 6.83 3.49
N GLN A 24 1.73 5.63 4.07
CA GLN A 24 2.79 4.67 3.76
C GLN A 24 2.74 4.21 2.31
N TRP A 25 1.54 4.11 1.71
CA TRP A 25 1.37 3.80 0.29
C TRP A 25 2.08 4.85 -0.58
N LEU A 26 1.76 6.12 -0.38
CA LEU A 26 2.38 7.22 -1.13
C LEU A 26 3.89 7.31 -0.90
N GLU A 27 4.33 7.03 0.33
CA GLU A 27 5.75 6.98 0.66
C GLU A 27 6.46 5.86 -0.12
N VAL A 28 5.89 4.65 -0.16
CA VAL A 28 6.46 3.53 -0.93
C VAL A 28 6.49 3.81 -2.43
N GLU A 29 5.45 4.44 -2.99
CA GLU A 29 5.41 4.88 -4.39
C GLU A 29 6.55 5.88 -4.68
N SER A 30 6.77 6.86 -3.79
CA SER A 30 7.85 7.86 -3.96
C SER A 30 9.25 7.27 -3.87
N LEU A 31 9.43 6.20 -3.07
CA LEU A 31 10.71 5.53 -2.86
C LEU A 31 11.02 4.49 -3.94
N ALA A 32 10.00 3.93 -4.59
CA ALA A 32 10.16 2.82 -5.53
C ALA A 32 11.15 3.10 -6.68
N PRO A 33 11.15 4.28 -7.34
CA PRO A 33 12.11 4.59 -8.40
C PRO A 33 13.57 4.66 -7.92
N MET A 34 13.80 4.81 -6.62
CA MET A 34 15.14 4.87 -6.02
C MET A 34 15.71 3.49 -5.68
N ILE A 35 14.88 2.44 -5.76
CA ILE A 35 15.28 1.06 -5.44
C ILE A 35 15.64 0.36 -6.74
N ALA A 36 16.94 0.14 -6.94
CA ALA A 36 17.46 -0.53 -8.14
C ALA A 36 17.21 -2.05 -8.15
N ASP A 37 17.16 -2.66 -6.96
CA ASP A 37 16.96 -4.10 -6.79
C ASP A 37 16.13 -4.36 -5.52
N PHE A 38 15.05 -5.13 -5.67
CA PHE A 38 14.18 -5.55 -4.57
C PHE A 38 14.62 -6.87 -3.92
N GLY A 39 15.67 -7.51 -4.46
CA GLY A 39 16.22 -8.77 -3.98
C GLY A 39 15.22 -9.91 -4.11
N GLU A 40 15.00 -10.65 -3.03
CA GLU A 40 14.07 -11.78 -2.98
C GLU A 40 12.58 -11.36 -2.91
N PHE A 41 12.32 -10.06 -2.76
CA PHE A 41 10.95 -9.54 -2.67
C PHE A 41 10.41 -9.17 -4.06
N PRO A 42 9.09 -9.23 -4.25
CA PRO A 42 8.47 -8.71 -5.47
C PRO A 42 8.85 -7.25 -5.70
N ASP A 43 9.01 -6.89 -6.97
CA ASP A 43 9.16 -5.50 -7.38
C ASP A 43 7.95 -4.65 -6.95
N HIS A 44 8.09 -3.34 -7.12
CA HIS A 44 7.04 -2.43 -6.70
C HIS A 44 5.71 -2.69 -7.39
N GLU A 45 5.71 -2.85 -8.70
CA GLU A 45 4.48 -3.03 -9.48
C GLU A 45 3.74 -4.30 -9.10
N THR A 46 4.47 -5.41 -8.96
CA THR A 46 3.94 -6.71 -8.54
C THR A 46 3.37 -6.64 -7.14
N PHE A 47 4.06 -5.98 -6.20
CA PHE A 47 3.56 -5.80 -4.83
C PHE A 47 2.24 -5.00 -4.80
N MET A 48 2.14 -3.92 -5.58
CA MET A 48 0.94 -3.08 -5.62
C MET A 48 -0.22 -3.76 -6.34
N ALA A 49 0.05 -4.50 -7.41
CA ALA A 49 -0.94 -5.30 -8.12
C ALA A 49 -1.55 -6.39 -7.21
N ASP A 50 -0.71 -7.10 -6.43
CA ASP A 50 -1.15 -8.08 -5.44
C ASP A 50 -2.07 -7.47 -4.37
N LEU A 51 -1.70 -6.29 -3.83
CA LEU A 51 -2.53 -5.59 -2.86
C LEU A 51 -3.89 -5.17 -3.44
N ARG A 52 -3.90 -4.63 -4.66
CA ARG A 52 -5.14 -4.25 -5.36
C ARG A 52 -6.05 -5.45 -5.59
N ALA A 53 -5.50 -6.55 -6.10
CA ALA A 53 -6.26 -7.77 -6.39
C ALA A 53 -6.87 -8.36 -5.11
N THR A 54 -6.09 -8.41 -4.03
CA THR A 54 -6.53 -9.03 -2.76
C THR A 54 -7.48 -8.13 -1.97
N HIS A 55 -7.29 -6.81 -2.03
CA HIS A 55 -7.97 -5.86 -1.13
C HIS A 55 -8.84 -4.82 -1.84
N GLY A 56 -9.13 -4.98 -3.14
CA GLY A 56 -9.94 -4.07 -3.99
C GLY A 56 -11.28 -3.63 -3.41
N ARG A 57 -11.85 -4.39 -2.45
CA ARG A 57 -13.13 -4.12 -1.80
C ARG A 57 -13.04 -3.28 -0.51
N LYS A 58 -11.85 -2.90 -0.05
CA LYS A 58 -11.64 -2.12 1.18
C LYS A 58 -11.93 -0.63 0.94
N GLN A 59 -13.21 -0.28 0.83
CA GLN A 59 -13.67 1.09 0.55
C GLN A 59 -13.12 2.13 1.55
N GLY A 60 -13.06 1.79 2.85
CA GLY A 60 -12.51 2.70 3.86
C GLY A 60 -11.03 3.02 3.64
N PHE A 61 -10.24 2.07 3.15
CA PHE A 61 -8.84 2.35 2.80
C PHE A 61 -8.75 3.20 1.53
N ARG A 62 -9.55 2.88 0.51
CA ARG A 62 -9.61 3.65 -0.73
C ARG A 62 -9.95 5.13 -0.46
N ALA A 63 -10.92 5.39 0.40
CA ALA A 63 -11.29 6.76 0.76
C ALA A 63 -10.14 7.54 1.42
N GLU A 64 -9.39 6.91 2.33
CA GLU A 64 -8.20 7.52 2.95
C GLU A 64 -7.08 7.78 1.93
N LEU A 65 -6.88 6.87 0.98
CA LEU A 65 -5.86 7.03 -0.06
C LEU A 65 -6.23 8.14 -1.06
N GLU A 66 -7.48 8.18 -1.50
CA GLU A 66 -8.01 9.23 -2.38
C GLU A 66 -7.99 10.61 -1.71
N ALA A 67 -8.26 10.69 -0.40
CA ALA A 67 -8.15 11.92 0.37
C ALA A 67 -6.72 12.49 0.42
N LEU A 68 -5.71 11.65 0.20
CA LEU A 68 -4.30 12.05 0.10
C LEU A 68 -3.85 12.26 -1.36
N GLY A 69 -4.74 12.12 -2.33
CA GLY A 69 -4.43 12.23 -3.77
C GLY A 69 -3.82 10.98 -4.38
N GLY A 70 -3.82 9.85 -3.66
CA GLY A 70 -3.39 8.56 -4.17
C GLY A 70 -4.50 7.83 -4.94
N VAL A 71 -4.12 6.81 -5.70
CA VAL A 71 -5.05 5.93 -6.43
C VAL A 71 -4.83 4.50 -5.97
N PHE A 72 -5.92 3.81 -5.63
CA PHE A 72 -5.87 2.44 -5.14
C PHE A 72 -5.77 1.42 -6.28
#